data_AF-A0A2C6L0I5-F1
#
_entry.id   AF-A0A2C6L0I5-F1
#
_cell.length_a   1.000
_cell.length_b   1.000
_cell.length_c   1.000
_cell.angle_alpha   90.00
_cell.angle_beta   90.00
_cell.angle_gamma   90.00
#
_symmetry.space_group_name_H-M   'P 1'
#
loop_
_entity.id
_entity.type
_entity.pdbx_description
1 polymer ?
#
loop_
_entity_poly.entity_id
_entity_poly.type
_entity_poly.pdbx_seq_one_letter_code
_entity_poly.pdbx_strand_id
1 'polypeptide(L)'
;MATTPPTEALSSDEVLSAGSSSTMDSGDRKDESSPPSELRAKLPVRVMYLHELDAFPNKVKQELVEECVGQANVVVPEFHTKRTLTAFVLAFALLLFIMFGAVLAAFINKSTAAGFLSLIATIAVATITFVLAGRGVTHVLLKQAVAAAEATFEKFRPNLIVASSYGAVVCFQMDKPKLPLLLLSPAQDQYYRYMHLKPYISIADYPYVIIVHGSVDNDVPLDDSIRLIETCEVGRCRLEIVDDDHKLSSLTRDDFRRWIEEAYERGRDAVFKQSEAGSKSVDPTLFEMPSV
;
A
#
# COMPACT_ATOMS: atom_id res chain seq x y z
N MET A 1 -41.09 16.40 -20.39
CA MET A 1 -41.43 15.39 -21.42
C MET A 1 -40.56 14.19 -21.13
N ALA A 2 -41.15 13.18 -20.49
CA ALA A 2 -40.48 11.97 -20.05
C ALA A 2 -40.83 10.84 -21.03
N THR A 3 -39.82 10.12 -21.51
CA THR A 3 -39.98 8.94 -22.36
C THR A 3 -39.21 7.79 -21.74
N THR A 4 -39.94 6.93 -21.05
CA THR A 4 -39.56 5.57 -20.67
C THR A 4 -39.58 4.64 -21.88
N PRO A 5 -38.66 3.66 -21.98
CA PRO A 5 -38.83 2.46 -22.81
C PRO A 5 -39.30 1.26 -21.96
N PRO A 6 -39.77 0.17 -22.61
CA PRO A 6 -40.76 -0.73 -22.04
C PRO A 6 -40.19 -1.97 -21.35
N THR A 7 -41.05 -2.53 -20.49
CA THR A 7 -40.99 -3.83 -19.83
C THR A 7 -41.18 -4.96 -20.84
N GLU A 8 -40.24 -5.90 -20.90
CA GLU A 8 -40.48 -7.24 -21.47
C GLU A 8 -40.45 -8.28 -20.34
N ALA A 9 -41.52 -9.07 -20.31
CA ALA A 9 -41.71 -10.25 -19.48
C ALA A 9 -42.10 -11.42 -20.41
N LEU A 10 -41.95 -12.64 -19.88
CA LEU A 10 -42.22 -13.98 -20.46
C LEU A 10 -40.97 -14.62 -21.09
N SER A 11 -40.64 -15.88 -20.86
CA SER A 11 -41.49 -17.03 -20.56
C SER A 11 -40.75 -18.11 -19.77
N SER A 12 -41.54 -18.91 -19.07
CA SER A 12 -41.19 -20.11 -18.34
C SER A 12 -41.21 -21.36 -19.25
N ASP A 13 -40.60 -22.42 -18.70
CA ASP A 13 -40.82 -23.84 -18.96
C ASP A 13 -40.12 -24.47 -20.16
N GLU A 14 -39.12 -25.32 -19.88
CA GLU A 14 -39.23 -26.73 -20.25
C GLU A 14 -38.35 -27.67 -19.40
N VAL A 15 -38.98 -28.76 -18.99
CA VAL A 15 -38.53 -29.87 -18.16
C VAL A 15 -38.11 -31.03 -19.07
N LEU A 16 -37.02 -31.75 -18.76
CA LEU A 16 -36.75 -33.16 -19.13
C LEU A 16 -35.46 -33.58 -18.35
N SER A 17 -35.50 -34.36 -17.27
CA SER A 17 -35.74 -35.81 -17.10
C SER A 17 -34.59 -36.74 -17.51
N ALA A 18 -34.25 -37.64 -16.58
CA ALA A 18 -33.43 -38.85 -16.66
C ALA A 18 -31.91 -38.66 -16.90
N GLY A 19 -30.98 -39.24 -16.15
CA GLY A 19 -31.04 -40.45 -15.32
C GLY A 19 -29.89 -41.35 -15.76
N SER A 20 -28.85 -41.48 -14.95
CA SER A 20 -27.96 -42.65 -14.97
C SER A 20 -27.13 -42.70 -13.69
N SER A 21 -27.41 -43.72 -12.89
CA SER A 21 -26.56 -44.16 -11.80
C SER A 21 -25.36 -44.90 -12.39
N SER A 22 -24.14 -44.52 -12.01
CA SER A 22 -22.95 -45.34 -12.23
C SER A 22 -22.16 -45.43 -10.93
N THR A 23 -22.41 -46.55 -10.25
CA THR A 23 -21.41 -47.46 -9.66
C THR A 23 -20.07 -46.88 -9.21
N MET A 24 -19.87 -46.97 -7.89
CA MET A 24 -18.63 -47.24 -7.17
C MET A 24 -17.43 -47.66 -8.04
N ASP A 25 -16.35 -46.89 -7.94
CA ASP A 25 -14.99 -47.42 -8.00
C ASP A 25 -14.20 -46.83 -6.82
N SER A 26 -14.15 -47.60 -5.74
CA SER A 26 -13.31 -47.34 -4.57
C SER A 26 -11.87 -47.73 -4.90
N GLY A 27 -11.20 -46.84 -5.63
CA GLY A 27 -9.77 -46.88 -5.85
C GLY A 27 -9.02 -46.45 -4.60
N ASP A 28 -8.61 -47.44 -3.83
CA ASP A 28 -7.72 -47.37 -2.66
C ASP A 28 -6.33 -46.83 -3.11
N ARG A 29 -6.21 -45.52 -3.31
CA ARG A 29 -4.92 -44.84 -3.38
C ARG A 29 -4.47 -44.57 -1.96
N LYS A 30 -3.49 -45.37 -1.52
CA LYS A 30 -2.54 -44.98 -0.49
C LYS A 30 -1.94 -43.64 -0.90
N ASP A 31 -2.51 -42.56 -0.39
CA ASP A 31 -1.81 -41.29 -0.32
C ASP A 31 -0.55 -41.54 0.50
N GLU A 32 0.58 -41.54 -0.20
CA GLU A 32 1.89 -41.44 0.40
C GLU A 32 1.86 -40.26 1.34
N SER A 33 1.92 -40.61 2.62
CA SER A 33 2.10 -39.71 3.75
C SER A 33 3.18 -38.69 3.41
N SER A 34 2.73 -37.49 3.03
CA SER A 34 3.53 -36.29 3.18
C SER A 34 4.04 -36.28 4.63
N PRO A 35 5.33 -36.02 4.88
CA PRO A 35 5.87 -36.07 6.22
C PRO A 35 5.06 -35.11 7.13
N PRO A 36 4.84 -35.46 8.41
CA PRO A 36 4.07 -34.61 9.31
C PRO A 36 4.67 -33.21 9.34
N SER A 37 3.85 -32.21 9.02
CA SER A 37 4.18 -30.78 9.07
C SER A 37 4.49 -30.26 10.48
N GLU A 38 4.57 -31.14 11.48
CA GLU A 38 4.48 -30.82 12.91
C GLU A 38 5.80 -30.43 13.60
N LEU A 39 6.95 -30.36 12.91
CA LEU A 39 8.20 -29.93 13.54
C LEU A 39 9.02 -28.94 12.67
N ARG A 40 8.38 -28.20 11.78
CA ARG A 40 8.99 -26.93 11.32
C ARG A 40 8.89 -25.95 12.47
N ALA A 41 9.95 -25.84 13.27
CA ALA A 41 10.08 -24.84 14.33
C ALA A 41 9.57 -23.49 13.80
N LYS A 42 8.51 -22.96 14.42
CA LYS A 42 7.83 -21.76 13.94
C LYS A 42 8.82 -20.60 14.02
N LEU A 43 9.35 -20.20 12.87
CA LEU A 43 10.22 -19.03 12.78
C LEU A 43 9.54 -17.81 13.37
N PRO A 44 10.29 -16.92 14.04
CA PRO A 44 9.74 -15.66 14.49
C PRO A 44 9.25 -14.86 13.28
N VAL A 45 8.08 -14.23 13.44
CA VAL A 45 7.56 -13.26 12.47
C VAL A 45 8.47 -12.05 12.50
N ARG A 46 9.01 -11.64 11.34
CA ARG A 46 9.87 -10.47 11.18
C ARG A 46 9.14 -9.46 10.30
N VAL A 47 8.70 -8.37 10.91
CA VAL A 47 7.86 -7.37 10.28
C VAL A 47 8.68 -6.19 9.84
N MET A 48 8.54 -5.81 8.57
CA MET A 48 8.91 -4.46 8.15
C MET A 48 7.66 -3.58 8.14
N TYR A 49 7.66 -2.56 8.99
CA TYR A 49 6.55 -1.61 9.08
C TYR A 49 6.86 -0.36 8.24
N LEU A 50 6.09 -0.16 7.17
CA LEU A 50 6.19 0.99 6.28
C LEU A 50 5.17 2.04 6.71
N HIS A 51 5.69 3.14 7.25
CA HIS A 51 4.88 4.18 7.88
C HIS A 51 4.30 5.19 6.87
N GLU A 52 3.43 6.06 7.38
CA GLU A 52 2.75 7.11 6.60
C GLU A 52 3.71 8.25 6.23
N LEU A 53 3.29 9.13 5.31
CA LEU A 53 4.07 10.31 4.91
C LEU A 53 3.94 11.41 5.98
N ASP A 54 4.51 11.18 7.15
CA ASP A 54 4.41 12.13 8.24
C ASP A 54 5.77 12.66 8.69
N ALA A 55 5.79 13.95 9.05
CA ALA A 55 6.97 14.58 9.66
C ALA A 55 7.29 13.96 11.04
N PHE A 56 6.28 13.33 11.66
CA PHE A 56 6.36 12.56 12.89
C PHE A 56 5.49 11.31 12.72
N PRO A 57 6.06 10.13 12.42
CA PRO A 57 5.27 8.92 12.22
C PRO A 57 4.39 8.68 13.45
N ASN A 58 3.10 8.40 13.23
CA ASN A 58 2.21 7.98 14.30
C ASN A 58 2.75 6.68 14.91
N LYS A 59 3.35 6.79 16.09
CA LYS A 59 4.00 5.67 16.78
C LYS A 59 3.02 4.64 17.29
N VAL A 60 1.73 4.97 17.43
CA VAL A 60 0.75 4.05 18.02
C VAL A 60 0.64 2.75 17.22
N LYS A 61 0.47 2.83 15.88
CA LYS A 61 0.41 1.64 15.02
C LYS A 61 1.71 0.84 15.07
N GLN A 62 2.86 1.52 15.09
CA GLN A 62 4.17 0.87 15.21
C GLN A 62 4.31 0.15 16.55
N GLU A 63 3.98 0.80 17.66
CA GLU A 63 4.02 0.25 19.01
C GLU A 63 3.11 -0.98 19.12
N LEU A 64 1.89 -0.94 18.55
CA LEU A 64 1.01 -2.10 18.51
C LEU A 64 1.63 -3.29 17.76
N VAL A 65 2.31 -3.06 16.64
CA VAL A 65 3.05 -4.11 15.90
C VAL A 65 4.22 -4.64 16.74
N GLU A 66 5.01 -3.75 17.36
CA GLU A 66 6.13 -4.11 18.25
C GLU A 66 5.67 -4.92 19.47
N GLU A 67 4.51 -4.61 20.03
CA GLU A 67 3.89 -5.36 21.12
C GLU A 67 3.40 -6.76 20.71
N CYS A 68 3.09 -6.96 19.43
CA CYS A 68 2.63 -8.24 18.90
C CYS A 68 3.79 -9.21 18.63
N VAL A 69 4.85 -8.75 17.97
CA VAL A 69 5.96 -9.63 17.52
C VAL A 69 7.26 -9.43 18.30
N GLY A 70 7.34 -8.41 19.15
CA GLY A 70 8.54 -8.00 19.87
C GLY A 70 9.37 -6.97 19.09
N GLN A 71 9.93 -5.99 19.79
CA GLN A 71 10.67 -4.87 19.19
C GLN A 71 11.86 -5.31 18.31
N ALA A 72 12.55 -6.40 18.68
CA ALA A 72 13.67 -6.94 17.89
C ALA A 72 13.24 -7.53 16.54
N ASN A 73 11.94 -7.82 16.38
CA ASN A 73 11.35 -8.42 15.20
C ASN A 73 10.59 -7.40 14.34
N VAL A 74 10.70 -6.10 14.64
CA VAL A 74 10.14 -5.03 13.83
C VAL A 74 11.26 -4.13 13.33
N VAL A 75 11.22 -3.78 12.05
CA VAL A 75 12.07 -2.73 11.49
C VAL A 75 11.22 -1.67 10.80
N VAL A 76 11.61 -0.41 10.97
CA VAL A 76 10.94 0.75 10.38
C VAL A 76 11.99 1.55 9.58
N PRO A 77 11.92 1.57 8.24
CA PRO A 77 12.83 2.37 7.44
C PRO A 77 12.54 3.87 7.62
N GLU A 78 13.59 4.69 7.71
CA GLU A 78 13.44 6.14 7.73
C GLU A 78 13.37 6.70 6.31
N PHE A 79 12.22 7.26 5.90
CA PHE A 79 12.08 7.85 4.56
C PHE A 79 12.76 9.21 4.37
N HIS A 80 13.26 9.83 5.45
CA HIS A 80 13.89 11.16 5.46
C HIS A 80 13.05 12.30 4.81
N THR A 81 11.74 12.12 4.71
CA THR A 81 10.80 13.05 4.06
C THR A 81 10.93 14.49 4.55
N LYS A 82 11.08 14.68 5.87
CA LYS A 82 11.19 16.00 6.50
C LYS A 82 12.36 16.81 5.94
N ARG A 83 13.51 16.19 5.71
CA ARG A 83 14.71 16.88 5.23
C ARG A 83 14.48 17.41 3.81
N THR A 84 13.95 16.57 2.94
CA THR A 84 13.66 16.92 1.54
C THR A 84 12.57 17.99 1.46
N LEU A 85 11.48 17.85 2.22
CA LEU A 85 10.41 18.84 2.25
C LEU A 85 10.88 20.19 2.82
N THR A 86 11.68 20.17 3.90
CA THR A 86 12.22 21.41 4.48
C THR A 86 13.14 22.12 3.50
N ALA A 87 14.04 21.39 2.83
CA ALA A 87 14.92 21.98 1.82
C ALA A 87 14.12 22.60 0.66
N PHE A 88 13.06 21.93 0.22
CA PHE A 88 12.16 22.46 -0.80
C PHE A 88 11.46 23.75 -0.35
N VAL A 89 10.87 23.76 0.84
CA VAL A 89 10.17 24.93 1.39
C VAL A 89 11.12 26.12 1.52
N LEU A 90 12.35 25.90 2.01
CA LEU A 90 13.37 26.95 2.11
C LEU A 90 13.78 27.50 0.74
N ALA A 91 14.03 26.62 -0.23
CA ALA A 91 14.37 27.04 -1.59
C ALA A 91 13.23 27.83 -2.26
N PHE A 92 11.99 27.39 -2.09
CA PHE A 92 10.82 28.08 -2.64
C PHE A 92 10.55 29.42 -1.95
N ALA A 93 10.70 29.49 -0.62
CA ALA A 93 10.57 30.75 0.12
C ALA A 93 11.62 31.78 -0.31
N LEU A 94 12.87 31.35 -0.52
CA LEU A 94 13.94 32.22 -1.04
C LEU A 94 13.61 32.74 -2.44
N LEU A 95 13.09 31.89 -3.33
CA LEU A 95 12.65 32.29 -4.66
C LEU A 95 11.54 33.36 -4.60
N LEU A 96 10.50 33.13 -3.78
CA LEU A 96 9.42 34.10 -3.59
C LEU A 96 9.94 35.45 -3.06
N PHE A 97 10.88 35.42 -2.12
CA PHE A 97 11.50 36.62 -1.57
C PHE A 97 12.24 37.43 -2.65
N ILE A 98 13.01 36.77 -3.52
CA ILE A 98 13.71 37.41 -4.65
C ILE A 98 12.70 38.02 -5.63
N MET A 99 11.66 37.28 -6.00
CA MET A 99 10.63 37.77 -6.92
C MET A 99 9.87 38.97 -6.34
N PHE A 100 9.56 38.95 -5.04
CA PHE A 100 8.92 40.07 -4.35
C PHE A 100 9.81 41.32 -4.38
N GLY A 101 11.12 41.17 -4.15
CA GLY A 101 12.09 42.26 -4.29
C GLY A 101 12.10 42.88 -5.69
N ALA A 102 12.01 42.06 -6.74
CA ALA A 102 11.93 42.52 -8.13
C ALA A 102 10.66 43.34 -8.40
N VAL A 103 9.50 42.87 -7.90
CA VAL A 103 8.23 43.60 -8.00
C VAL A 103 8.33 44.96 -7.30
N LEU A 104 8.89 45.01 -6.08
CA LEU A 104 9.08 46.26 -5.35
C LEU A 104 9.99 47.24 -6.11
N ALA A 105 11.10 46.76 -6.67
CA ALA A 105 11.99 47.58 -7.49
C ALA A 105 11.27 48.17 -8.73
N ALA A 106 10.39 47.40 -9.37
CA ALA A 106 9.60 47.86 -10.50
C ALA A 106 8.62 49.00 -10.11
N PHE A 107 7.97 48.89 -8.94
CA PHE A 107 7.10 49.96 -8.42
C PHE A 107 7.89 51.23 -8.03
N ILE A 108 9.07 51.08 -7.43
CA ILE A 108 9.92 52.22 -7.06
C ILE A 108 10.39 53.00 -8.29
N ASN A 109 10.61 52.32 -9.42
CA ASN A 109 11.03 52.95 -10.69
C ASN A 109 9.90 53.72 -11.42
N LYS A 110 8.83 54.12 -10.69
CA LYS A 110 7.73 55.02 -11.08
C LYS A 110 6.88 54.62 -12.30
N SER A 111 7.04 53.42 -12.84
CA SER A 111 6.09 52.87 -13.83
C SER A 111 5.09 51.96 -13.13
N THR A 112 3.94 52.51 -12.74
CA THR A 112 2.84 51.75 -12.13
C THR A 112 2.41 50.58 -13.02
N ALA A 113 2.37 50.79 -14.33
CA ALA A 113 2.07 49.74 -15.31
C ALA A 113 3.10 48.61 -15.27
N ALA A 114 4.40 48.91 -15.18
CA ALA A 114 5.45 47.91 -15.07
C ALA A 114 5.36 47.14 -13.73
N GLY A 115 5.02 47.82 -12.63
CA GLY A 115 4.81 47.18 -11.33
C GLY A 115 3.68 46.15 -11.36
N PHE A 116 2.52 46.50 -11.91
CA PHE A 116 1.39 45.57 -12.05
C PHE A 116 1.71 44.41 -13.00
N LEU A 117 2.34 44.68 -14.14
CA LEU A 117 2.75 43.63 -15.08
C LEU A 117 3.73 42.65 -14.43
N SER A 118 4.70 43.16 -13.67
CA SER A 118 5.66 42.36 -12.91
C SER A 118 4.95 41.51 -11.85
N LEU A 119 3.97 42.07 -11.13
CA LEU A 119 3.21 41.32 -10.12
C LEU A 119 2.45 40.13 -10.73
N ILE A 120 1.75 40.37 -11.85
CA ILE A 120 1.03 39.30 -12.57
C ILE A 120 1.99 38.22 -13.05
N ALA A 121 3.12 38.61 -13.64
CA ALA A 121 4.16 37.69 -14.08
C ALA A 121 4.72 36.87 -12.91
N THR A 122 4.99 37.49 -11.76
CA THR A 122 5.45 36.81 -10.55
C THR A 122 4.44 35.78 -10.04
N ILE A 123 3.15 36.11 -10.00
CA ILE A 123 2.11 35.16 -9.56
C ILE A 123 2.04 33.97 -10.53
N ALA A 124 2.09 34.23 -11.84
CA ALA A 124 2.06 33.18 -12.85
C ALA A 124 3.29 32.25 -12.73
N VAL A 125 4.50 32.82 -12.64
CA VAL A 125 5.74 32.06 -12.47
C VAL A 125 5.73 31.28 -11.15
N ALA A 126 5.37 31.91 -10.03
CA ALA A 126 5.29 31.24 -8.73
C ALA A 126 4.35 30.04 -8.77
N THR A 127 3.19 30.19 -9.41
CA THR A 127 2.20 29.11 -9.55
C THR A 127 2.74 27.96 -10.39
N ILE A 128 3.31 28.26 -11.57
CA ILE A 128 3.90 27.24 -12.46
C ILE A 128 5.05 26.51 -11.76
N THR A 129 5.96 27.26 -11.12
CA THR A 129 7.08 26.68 -10.38
C THR A 129 6.60 25.83 -9.22
N PHE A 130 5.60 26.28 -8.45
CA PHE A 130 5.05 25.50 -7.34
C PHE A 130 4.47 24.17 -7.81
N VAL A 131 3.67 24.17 -8.89
CA VAL A 131 3.07 22.95 -9.44
C VAL A 131 4.15 22.00 -9.97
N LEU A 132 5.09 22.50 -10.79
CA LEU A 132 6.14 21.65 -11.36
C LEU A 132 7.10 21.11 -10.29
N ALA A 133 7.53 21.97 -9.36
CA ALA A 133 8.45 21.58 -8.30
C ALA A 133 7.77 20.66 -7.28
N GLY A 134 6.50 20.90 -6.93
CA GLY A 134 5.73 20.01 -6.07
C GLY A 134 5.70 18.57 -6.60
N ARG A 135 5.45 18.41 -7.91
CA ARG A 135 5.49 17.09 -8.57
C ARG A 135 6.88 16.47 -8.56
N GLY A 136 7.91 17.26 -8.87
CA GLY A 136 9.29 16.81 -8.82
C GLY A 136 9.69 16.32 -7.43
N VAL A 137 9.33 17.07 -6.38
CA VAL A 137 9.59 16.73 -4.98
C VAL A 137 8.90 15.44 -4.59
N THR A 138 7.62 15.24 -4.95
CA THR A 138 6.92 13.99 -4.63
C THR A 138 7.56 12.77 -5.28
N HIS A 139 8.03 12.87 -6.52
CA HIS A 139 8.78 11.78 -7.15
C HIS A 139 10.11 11.49 -6.45
N VAL A 140 10.83 12.53 -6.01
CA VAL A 140 12.08 12.38 -5.26
C VAL A 140 11.81 11.71 -3.92
N LEU A 141 10.77 12.13 -3.20
CA LEU A 141 10.36 11.55 -1.92
C LEU A 141 10.03 10.07 -2.05
N LEU A 142 9.26 9.68 -3.08
CA LEU A 142 8.94 8.28 -3.33
C LEU A 142 10.18 7.45 -3.64
N LYS A 143 11.06 7.92 -4.53
CA LYS A 143 12.31 7.22 -4.85
C LYS A 143 13.21 7.04 -3.63
N GLN A 144 13.32 8.07 -2.77
CA GLN A 144 14.09 8.00 -1.53
C GLN A 144 13.49 7.00 -0.56
N ALA A 145 12.16 7.03 -0.37
CA ALA A 145 11.46 6.10 0.51
C ALA A 145 11.59 4.64 0.05
N VAL A 146 11.44 4.38 -1.25
CA VAL A 146 11.63 3.05 -1.84
C VAL A 146 13.06 2.55 -1.63
N ALA A 147 14.07 3.38 -1.95
CA ALA A 147 15.47 3.01 -1.76
C ALA A 147 15.81 2.70 -0.28
N ALA A 148 15.26 3.48 0.66
CA ALA A 148 15.42 3.23 2.09
C ALA A 148 14.74 1.93 2.55
N ALA A 149 13.52 1.67 2.07
CA ALA A 149 12.78 0.45 2.36
C ALA A 149 13.49 -0.79 1.80
N GLU A 150 13.98 -0.73 0.56
CA GLU A 150 14.74 -1.81 -0.07
C GLU A 150 16.06 -2.09 0.64
N ALA A 151 16.82 -1.06 1.00
CA ALA A 151 18.06 -1.24 1.76
C ALA A 151 17.79 -1.88 3.13
N THR A 152 16.68 -1.52 3.77
CA THR A 152 16.24 -2.10 5.04
C THR A 152 15.79 -3.55 4.86
N PHE A 153 15.07 -3.84 3.79
CA PHE A 153 14.64 -5.19 3.43
C PHE A 153 15.84 -6.15 3.29
N GLU A 154 16.87 -5.75 2.56
CA GLU A 154 18.06 -6.58 2.35
C GLU A 154 18.78 -6.91 3.67
N LYS A 155 18.87 -5.94 4.57
CA LYS A 155 19.55 -6.10 5.87
C LYS A 155 18.72 -6.93 6.86
N PHE A 156 17.42 -6.68 6.93
CA PHE A 156 16.54 -7.25 7.96
C PHE A 156 15.89 -8.57 7.53
N ARG A 157 15.77 -8.82 6.22
CA ARG A 157 15.08 -9.97 5.62
C ARG A 157 13.70 -10.22 6.25
N PRO A 158 12.76 -9.24 6.17
CA PRO A 158 11.41 -9.41 6.70
C PRO A 158 10.68 -10.55 5.98
N ASN A 159 9.69 -11.13 6.65
CA ASN A 159 8.81 -12.15 6.09
C ASN A 159 7.32 -11.75 6.13
N LEU A 160 7.03 -10.54 6.61
CA LEU A 160 5.73 -9.87 6.54
C LEU A 160 5.97 -8.37 6.38
N ILE A 161 5.18 -7.70 5.52
CA ILE A 161 5.16 -6.24 5.44
C ILE A 161 3.84 -5.73 6.00
N VAL A 162 3.93 -4.80 6.95
CA VAL A 162 2.79 -4.02 7.42
C VAL A 162 2.96 -2.62 6.87
N ALA A 163 1.98 -2.09 6.14
CA ALA A 163 2.13 -0.79 5.47
C ALA A 163 0.89 0.08 5.69
N SER A 164 1.10 1.32 6.14
CA SER A 164 0.02 2.28 6.41
C SER A 164 0.01 3.41 5.39
N SER A 165 -1.15 3.71 4.79
CA SER A 165 -1.35 4.85 3.87
C SER A 165 -0.25 4.96 2.80
N TYR A 166 0.60 5.99 2.86
CA TYR A 166 1.75 6.16 1.97
C TYR A 166 2.75 4.99 1.97
N GLY A 167 2.90 4.29 3.09
CA GLY A 167 3.73 3.09 3.18
C GLY A 167 3.32 2.01 2.18
N ALA A 168 2.03 1.92 1.82
CA ALA A 168 1.55 1.01 0.79
C ALA A 168 2.03 1.42 -0.60
N VAL A 169 2.07 2.72 -0.91
CA VAL A 169 2.63 3.27 -2.15
C VAL A 169 4.10 2.87 -2.30
N VAL A 170 4.87 3.00 -1.21
CA VAL A 170 6.26 2.57 -1.16
C VAL A 170 6.36 1.06 -1.38
N CYS A 171 5.57 0.27 -0.65
CA CYS A 171 5.54 -1.19 -0.77
C CYS A 171 5.31 -1.69 -2.20
N PHE A 172 4.39 -1.05 -2.93
CA PHE A 172 4.07 -1.45 -4.31
C PHE A 172 5.16 -1.08 -5.32
N GLN A 173 6.04 -0.15 -4.98
CA GLN A 173 7.13 0.31 -5.84
C GLN A 173 8.47 -0.36 -5.53
N MET A 174 8.56 -1.15 -4.47
CA MET A 174 9.76 -1.94 -4.15
C MET A 174 9.96 -3.07 -5.16
N ASP A 175 11.18 -3.21 -5.65
CA ASP A 175 11.65 -4.32 -6.48
C ASP A 175 12.28 -5.41 -5.58
N LYS A 176 11.42 -6.02 -4.76
CA LYS A 176 11.76 -7.10 -3.83
C LYS A 176 10.78 -8.26 -3.98
N PRO A 177 11.15 -9.48 -3.52
CA PRO A 177 10.22 -10.60 -3.49
C PRO A 177 8.90 -10.22 -2.82
N LYS A 178 7.80 -10.65 -3.43
CA LYS A 178 6.45 -10.42 -2.93
C LYS A 178 6.26 -11.19 -1.65
N LEU A 179 5.91 -10.47 -0.60
CA LEU A 179 5.65 -10.98 0.74
C LEU A 179 4.17 -10.89 1.08
N PRO A 180 3.72 -11.65 2.09
CA PRO A 180 2.43 -11.41 2.69
C PRO A 180 2.32 -9.95 3.18
N LEU A 181 1.14 -9.36 3.03
CA LEU A 181 0.89 -7.95 3.35
C LEU A 181 -0.24 -7.79 4.37
N LEU A 182 -0.05 -6.84 5.28
CA LEU A 182 -1.11 -6.20 6.05
C LEU A 182 -1.12 -4.71 5.72
N LEU A 183 -2.15 -4.26 5.02
CA LEU A 183 -2.32 -2.89 4.56
C LEU A 183 -3.31 -2.16 5.47
N LEU A 184 -2.93 -0.99 5.99
CA LEU A 184 -3.74 -0.14 6.86
C LEU A 184 -4.11 1.13 6.10
N SER A 185 -5.40 1.30 5.76
CA SER A 185 -5.93 2.40 4.94
C SER A 185 -5.02 2.79 3.76
N PRO A 186 -4.74 1.86 2.83
CA PRO A 186 -3.70 2.06 1.82
C PRO A 186 -4.10 3.18 0.84
N ALA A 187 -3.19 4.14 0.62
CA ALA A 187 -3.49 5.39 -0.11
C ALA A 187 -3.02 5.37 -1.58
N GLN A 188 -2.87 4.19 -2.19
CA GLN A 188 -2.30 4.05 -3.54
C GLN A 188 -3.02 4.91 -4.57
N ASP A 189 -4.34 4.87 -4.65
CA ASP A 189 -5.07 5.57 -5.69
C ASP A 189 -4.92 7.10 -5.59
N GLN A 190 -5.02 7.65 -4.38
CA GLN A 190 -4.81 9.07 -4.12
C GLN A 190 -3.42 9.53 -4.58
N TYR A 191 -2.38 8.81 -4.17
CA TYR A 191 -1.00 9.15 -4.52
C TYR A 191 -0.73 8.95 -6.01
N TYR A 192 -1.33 7.95 -6.65
CA TYR A 192 -1.16 7.70 -8.08
C TYR A 192 -1.85 8.75 -8.93
N ARG A 193 -3.05 9.22 -8.53
CA ARG A 193 -3.72 10.36 -9.17
C ARG A 193 -2.90 11.63 -9.03
N TYR A 194 -2.36 11.90 -7.84
CA TYR A 194 -1.56 13.10 -7.58
C TYR A 194 -0.21 13.09 -8.33
N MET A 195 0.49 11.96 -8.31
CA MET A 195 1.82 11.82 -8.91
C MET A 195 1.78 11.39 -10.40
N HIS A 196 0.61 11.04 -10.93
CA HIS A 196 0.44 10.44 -12.28
C HIS A 196 1.34 9.22 -12.50
N LEU A 197 1.39 8.36 -11.48
CA LEU A 197 2.05 7.05 -11.59
C LEU A 197 1.17 6.11 -12.44
N LYS A 198 1.72 4.95 -12.83
CA LYS A 198 0.98 3.97 -13.65
C LYS A 198 -0.33 3.60 -12.96
N PRO A 199 -1.50 3.85 -13.57
CA PRO A 199 -2.78 3.94 -12.88
C PRO A 199 -3.35 2.62 -12.34
N TYR A 200 -2.61 1.51 -12.45
CA TYR A 200 -3.12 0.19 -12.10
C TYR A 200 -2.10 -0.57 -11.27
N ILE A 201 -2.36 -0.66 -9.97
CA ILE A 201 -1.67 -1.57 -9.07
C ILE A 201 -2.60 -2.73 -8.80
N SER A 202 -2.05 -3.93 -8.99
CA SER A 202 -2.72 -5.18 -8.64
C SER A 202 -2.01 -5.81 -7.46
N ILE A 203 -2.80 -6.41 -6.57
CA ILE A 203 -2.30 -7.27 -5.49
C ILE A 203 -2.33 -8.77 -5.86
N ALA A 204 -2.65 -9.12 -7.12
CA ALA A 204 -2.66 -10.50 -7.62
C ALA A 204 -1.30 -11.22 -7.50
N ASP A 205 -0.18 -10.49 -7.54
CA ASP A 205 1.13 -11.12 -7.45
C ASP A 205 1.60 -11.34 -6.00
N TYR A 206 0.86 -10.84 -5.01
CA TYR A 206 1.21 -11.00 -3.60
C TYR A 206 0.68 -12.34 -3.07
N PRO A 207 1.42 -13.04 -2.18
CA PRO A 207 1.02 -14.33 -1.63
C PRO A 207 -0.31 -14.31 -0.87
N TYR A 208 -0.46 -13.33 0.01
CA TYR A 208 -1.68 -13.11 0.79
C TYR A 208 -1.74 -11.65 1.25
N VAL A 209 -2.91 -11.03 1.18
CA VAL A 209 -3.09 -9.62 1.54
C VAL A 209 -4.31 -9.42 2.44
N ILE A 210 -4.10 -8.82 3.61
CA ILE A 210 -5.18 -8.29 4.44
C ILE A 210 -5.20 -6.77 4.25
N ILE A 211 -6.34 -6.21 3.89
CA ILE A 211 -6.57 -4.76 3.87
C ILE A 211 -7.47 -4.43 5.05
N VAL A 212 -7.06 -3.50 5.89
CA VAL A 212 -7.87 -2.96 7.00
C VAL A 212 -8.16 -1.50 6.68
N HIS A 213 -9.44 -1.11 6.67
CA HIS A 213 -9.85 0.24 6.30
C HIS A 213 -10.94 0.77 7.23
N GLY A 214 -10.85 2.04 7.61
CA GLY A 214 -11.85 2.72 8.42
C GLY A 214 -13.11 3.08 7.63
N SER A 215 -14.29 2.72 8.13
CA SER A 215 -15.56 2.94 7.43
C SER A 215 -15.89 4.43 7.26
N VAL A 216 -15.33 5.29 8.12
CA VAL A 216 -15.49 6.75 8.11
C VAL A 216 -14.17 7.47 7.80
N ASP A 217 -13.25 6.80 7.12
CA ASP A 217 -12.00 7.38 6.62
C ASP A 217 -12.29 8.50 5.59
N ASN A 218 -12.01 9.75 5.99
CA ASN A 218 -12.18 10.93 5.14
C ASN A 218 -10.90 11.33 4.39
N ASP A 219 -9.77 10.71 4.72
CA ASP A 219 -8.47 11.00 4.10
C ASP A 219 -8.26 10.12 2.87
N VAL A 220 -8.59 8.82 2.99
CA VAL A 220 -8.52 7.83 1.91
C VAL A 220 -9.88 7.15 1.73
N PRO A 221 -10.54 7.33 0.57
CA PRO A 221 -11.84 6.72 0.32
C PRO A 221 -11.82 5.19 0.41
N LEU A 222 -12.78 4.59 1.11
CA LEU A 222 -12.93 3.14 1.21
C LEU A 222 -13.03 2.45 -0.16
N ASP A 223 -13.66 3.12 -1.14
CA ASP A 223 -13.76 2.63 -2.52
C ASP A 223 -12.39 2.32 -3.15
N ASP A 224 -11.32 3.01 -2.73
CA ASP A 224 -9.96 2.75 -3.21
C ASP A 224 -9.48 1.35 -2.76
N SER A 225 -9.83 0.94 -1.55
CA SER A 225 -9.55 -0.41 -1.03
C SER A 225 -10.46 -1.49 -1.64
N ILE A 226 -11.72 -1.15 -1.92
CA ILE A 226 -12.64 -2.05 -2.63
C ILE A 226 -12.10 -2.36 -4.03
N ARG A 227 -11.69 -1.34 -4.79
CA ARG A 227 -11.08 -1.57 -6.12
C ARG A 227 -9.77 -2.33 -6.04
N LEU A 228 -8.96 -2.09 -5.00
CA LEU A 228 -7.70 -2.83 -4.83
C LEU A 228 -7.97 -4.32 -4.60
N ILE A 229 -8.95 -4.68 -3.76
CA ILE A 229 -9.24 -6.08 -3.49
C ILE A 229 -9.82 -6.83 -4.69
N GLU A 230 -10.57 -6.15 -5.55
CA GLU A 230 -11.09 -6.70 -6.81
C GLU A 230 -9.98 -7.14 -7.78
N THR A 231 -8.73 -6.69 -7.57
CA THR A 231 -7.59 -7.11 -8.39
C THR A 231 -7.03 -8.48 -8.02
N CYS A 232 -7.48 -9.11 -6.92
CA CYS A 232 -6.94 -10.36 -6.42
C CYS A 232 -7.99 -11.48 -6.37
N GLU A 233 -7.53 -12.72 -6.53
CA GLU A 233 -8.39 -13.90 -6.46
C GLU A 233 -8.94 -14.12 -5.04
N VAL A 234 -10.17 -14.62 -4.99
CA VAL A 234 -10.86 -15.00 -3.75
C VAL A 234 -10.00 -15.99 -2.95
N GLY A 235 -9.86 -15.74 -1.65
CA GLY A 235 -9.08 -16.59 -0.75
C GLY A 235 -7.60 -16.21 -0.65
N ARG A 236 -7.08 -15.33 -1.51
CA ARG A 236 -5.73 -14.75 -1.39
C ARG A 236 -5.73 -13.33 -0.84
N CYS A 237 -6.90 -12.76 -0.61
CA CYS A 237 -7.05 -11.45 0.01
C CYS A 237 -8.33 -11.37 0.84
N ARG A 238 -8.37 -10.42 1.79
CA ARG A 238 -9.60 -9.98 2.44
C ARG A 238 -9.55 -8.50 2.80
N LEU A 239 -10.72 -7.86 2.82
CA LEU A 239 -10.93 -6.49 3.25
C LEU A 239 -11.68 -6.52 4.58
N GLU A 240 -11.04 -6.03 5.63
CA GLU A 240 -11.63 -5.81 6.94
C GLU A 240 -12.04 -4.33 7.05
N ILE A 241 -13.33 -4.09 7.21
CA ILE A 241 -13.88 -2.74 7.41
C ILE A 241 -14.13 -2.56 8.89
N VAL A 242 -13.52 -1.54 9.48
CA VAL A 242 -13.63 -1.21 10.91
C VAL A 242 -14.38 0.10 11.07
N ASP A 243 -15.23 0.22 12.09
CA ASP A 243 -15.95 1.47 12.38
C ASP A 243 -15.02 2.52 13.02
N ASP A 244 -14.15 3.12 12.20
CA ASP A 244 -13.10 4.04 12.62
C ASP A 244 -12.67 4.99 11.49
N ASP A 245 -11.84 5.98 11.82
CA ASP A 245 -11.23 6.93 10.88
C ASP A 245 -9.91 6.42 10.26
N HIS A 246 -9.23 7.27 9.48
CA HIS A 246 -7.94 6.95 8.84
C HIS A 246 -6.85 6.50 9.82
N LYS A 247 -6.90 7.00 11.06
CA LYS A 247 -5.87 6.71 12.07
C LYS A 247 -6.07 5.33 12.66
N LEU A 248 -7.24 4.72 12.50
CA LEU A 248 -7.57 3.41 13.04
C LEU A 248 -7.25 3.34 14.55
N SER A 249 -7.65 4.38 15.28
CA SER A 249 -7.29 4.58 16.69
C SER A 249 -8.01 3.66 17.67
N SER A 250 -9.12 3.06 17.26
CA SER A 250 -9.89 2.07 18.03
C SER A 250 -9.25 0.69 18.07
N LEU A 251 -8.25 0.45 17.21
CA LEU A 251 -7.62 -0.86 17.09
C LEU A 251 -6.82 -1.24 18.33
N THR A 252 -6.95 -2.50 18.72
CA THR A 252 -6.25 -3.06 19.88
C THR A 252 -5.06 -3.90 19.46
N ARG A 253 -4.22 -4.25 20.44
CA ARG A 253 -3.12 -5.21 20.25
C ARG A 253 -3.63 -6.57 19.74
N ASP A 254 -4.79 -7.02 20.21
CA ASP A 254 -5.33 -8.33 19.84
C ASP A 254 -5.82 -8.35 18.38
N ASP A 255 -6.35 -7.22 17.89
CA ASP A 255 -6.70 -7.06 16.47
C ASP A 255 -5.46 -7.20 15.57
N PHE A 256 -4.40 -6.45 15.90
CA PHE A 256 -3.12 -6.51 15.19
C PHE A 256 -2.50 -7.91 15.26
N ARG A 257 -2.49 -8.56 16.43
CA ARG A 257 -1.97 -9.91 16.59
C ARG A 257 -2.68 -10.89 15.67
N ARG A 258 -4.02 -10.87 15.68
CA ARG A 258 -4.85 -11.73 14.83
C ARG A 258 -4.51 -11.55 13.35
N TRP A 259 -4.39 -10.32 12.88
CA TRP A 259 -4.08 -10.04 11.47
C TRP A 259 -2.65 -10.39 11.09
N ILE A 260 -1.67 -10.11 11.95
CA ILE A 260 -0.27 -10.48 11.72
C ILE A 260 -0.11 -11.99 11.65
N GLU A 261 -0.71 -12.73 12.59
CA GLU A 261 -0.66 -14.19 12.60
C GLU A 261 -1.31 -14.78 11.36
N GLU A 262 -2.52 -14.32 11.00
CA GLU A 262 -3.20 -14.79 9.79
C GLU A 262 -2.40 -14.47 8.53
N ALA A 263 -1.92 -13.22 8.38
CA ALA A 263 -1.16 -12.82 7.20
C ALA A 263 0.14 -13.61 7.07
N TYR A 264 0.83 -13.84 8.18
CA TYR A 264 2.04 -14.64 8.21
C TYR A 264 1.77 -16.10 7.87
N GLU A 265 0.80 -16.76 8.51
CA GLU A 265 0.55 -18.19 8.32
C GLU A 265 0.05 -18.50 6.92
N ARG A 266 -1.03 -17.84 6.48
CA ARG A 266 -1.59 -18.05 5.15
C ARG A 266 -0.64 -17.60 4.06
N GLY A 267 0.05 -16.49 4.31
CA GLY A 267 1.01 -15.94 3.39
C GLY A 267 2.24 -16.83 3.21
N ARG A 268 2.78 -17.40 4.28
CA ARG A 268 3.88 -18.37 4.23
C ARG A 268 3.48 -19.58 3.40
N ASP A 269 2.32 -20.15 3.67
CA ASP A 269 1.86 -21.35 2.96
C ASP A 269 1.63 -21.04 1.46
N ALA A 270 1.12 -19.85 1.15
CA ALA A 270 1.00 -19.36 -0.23
C ALA A 270 2.37 -19.14 -0.90
N VAL A 271 3.39 -18.63 -0.18
CA VAL A 271 4.76 -18.47 -0.71
C VAL A 271 5.34 -19.83 -1.11
N PHE A 272 5.27 -20.84 -0.24
CA PHE A 272 5.77 -22.17 -0.58
C PHE A 272 5.05 -22.76 -1.79
N LYS A 273 3.71 -22.70 -1.81
CA LYS A 273 2.91 -23.18 -2.94
C LYS A 273 3.25 -22.48 -4.26
N GLN A 274 3.44 -21.16 -4.23
CA GLN A 274 3.82 -20.38 -5.42
C GLN A 274 5.25 -20.69 -5.88
N SER A 275 6.18 -20.87 -4.94
CA SER A 275 7.55 -21.26 -5.25
C SER A 275 7.61 -22.67 -5.86
N GLU A 276 6.85 -23.62 -5.33
CA GLU A 276 6.72 -24.99 -5.89
C GLU A 276 6.11 -24.97 -7.30
N ALA A 277 5.19 -24.03 -7.56
CA ALA A 277 4.65 -23.76 -8.89
C ALA A 277 5.63 -23.03 -9.84
N GLY A 278 6.86 -22.73 -9.40
CA GLY A 278 7.91 -22.10 -10.20
C GLY A 278 7.83 -20.57 -10.27
N SER A 279 7.04 -19.94 -9.40
CA SER A 279 6.98 -18.47 -9.33
C SER A 279 8.29 -17.88 -8.83
N LYS A 280 8.89 -16.97 -9.61
CA LYS A 280 10.11 -16.25 -9.24
C LYS A 280 9.85 -14.96 -8.45
N SER A 281 8.58 -14.60 -8.27
CA SER A 281 8.19 -13.37 -7.59
C SER A 281 8.25 -13.50 -6.07
N VAL A 282 8.35 -14.72 -5.53
CA VAL A 282 8.40 -15.01 -4.09
C VAL A 282 9.75 -15.63 -3.71
N ASP A 283 10.15 -15.50 -2.44
CA ASP A 283 11.38 -16.09 -1.89
C ASP A 283 11.03 -16.95 -0.66
N PRO A 284 11.00 -18.30 -0.77
CA PRO A 284 10.69 -19.18 0.35
C PRO A 284 11.76 -19.14 1.44
N THR A 285 13.01 -18.75 1.12
CA THR A 285 14.12 -18.72 2.10
C THR A 285 13.89 -17.69 3.21
N LEU A 286 13.00 -16.70 2.98
CA LEU A 286 12.59 -15.75 4.01
C LEU A 286 11.78 -16.41 5.14
N PHE A 287 11.26 -17.62 4.90
CA PHE A 287 10.47 -18.44 5.81
C PHE A 287 11.19 -19.74 6.21
N GLU A 288 12.50 -19.80 6.05
CA GLU A 288 13.35 -20.90 6.48
C GLU A 288 14.33 -20.43 7.57
N MET A 289 14.72 -21.35 8.46
CA MET A 289 15.80 -21.07 9.41
C MET A 289 17.09 -20.87 8.62
N PRO A 290 17.91 -19.85 8.95
CA PRO A 290 19.23 -19.74 8.33
C PRO A 290 19.96 -21.05 8.56
N SER A 291 20.34 -21.73 7.48
CA SER A 291 21.22 -22.89 7.56
C SER A 291 22.55 -22.40 8.14
N VAL A 292 22.80 -22.74 9.40
CA VAL A 292 24.07 -22.48 10.11
C VAL A 292 25.18 -23.29 9.48
#